data_AF-A0A954QAV9-F1
#
_entry.id   AF-A0A954QAV9-F1
#
_cell.length_a   1.000
_cell.length_b   1.000
_cell.length_c   1.000
_cell.angle_alpha   90.00
_cell.angle_beta   90.00
_cell.angle_gamma   90.00
#
_symmetry.space_group_name_H-M   'P 1'
#
loop_
_entity.id
_entity.type
_entity.pdbx_description
1 polymer ?
#
loop_
_entity_poly.entity_id
_entity_poly.type
_entity_poly.pdbx_seq_one_letter_code
_entity_poly.pdbx_strand_id
1 'polypeptide(L)'
;MIYVIATVEVATDKRDQFIAAFLANVPNVLAEEGCIEYQPTVDLATEIPVQPAERTNVVTVVEKWESLATLKAHLVAPHMVSYRETVKHLVKNVSIQVLEPATR
;
A
#
# COMPACT_ATOMS: atom_id res chain seq x y z
N MET A 1 16.64 -7.32 1.14
CA MET A 1 15.52 -6.84 0.31
C MET A 1 14.28 -7.63 0.66
N ILE A 2 13.15 -6.96 0.85
CA ILE A 2 11.84 -7.54 1.18
C ILE A 2 10.77 -6.98 0.25
N TYR A 3 9.67 -7.72 0.12
CA TYR A 3 8.44 -7.25 -0.53
C TYR A 3 7.37 -7.04 0.54
N VAL A 4 6.50 -6.06 0.31
CA VAL A 4 5.36 -5.80 1.17
C VAL A 4 4.10 -5.74 0.32
N ILE A 5 3.09 -6.50 0.74
CA ILE A 5 1.73 -6.42 0.20
C ILE A 5 0.85 -5.88 1.31
N ALA A 6 0.48 -4.60 1.20
CA ALA A 6 -0.49 -4.00 2.11
C ALA A 6 -1.88 -4.07 1.46
N THR A 7 -2.87 -4.62 2.16
CA THR A 7 -4.26 -4.60 1.71
C THR A 7 -5.03 -3.59 2.55
N VAL A 8 -5.51 -2.54 1.91
CA VAL A 8 -6.29 -1.48 2.55
C VAL A 8 -7.74 -1.61 2.12
N GLU A 9 -8.61 -1.92 3.07
CA GLU A 9 -10.06 -1.85 2.87
C GLU A 9 -10.54 -0.44 3.18
N VAL A 10 -11.24 0.17 2.23
CA VAL A 10 -11.80 1.51 2.36
C VAL A 10 -13.32 1.47 2.54
N ALA A 11 -13.88 2.57 3.02
CA ALA A 11 -15.31 2.79 3.07
C ALA A 11 -15.93 2.76 1.67
N THR A 12 -17.20 2.37 1.61
CA THR A 12 -17.98 2.29 0.36
C THR A 12 -17.94 3.63 -0.37
N ASP A 13 -17.68 3.59 -1.68
CA ASP A 13 -17.58 4.75 -2.56
C ASP A 13 -16.47 5.76 -2.19
N LYS A 14 -15.46 5.33 -1.40
CA LYS A 14 -14.32 6.18 -0.97
C LYS A 14 -12.98 5.81 -1.59
N ARG A 15 -12.93 4.80 -2.47
CA ARG A 15 -11.68 4.31 -3.08
C ARG A 15 -10.92 5.42 -3.81
N ASP A 16 -11.58 6.19 -4.66
CA ASP A 16 -10.91 7.24 -5.43
C ASP A 16 -10.39 8.38 -4.55
N GLN A 17 -11.15 8.74 -3.51
CA GLN A 17 -10.72 9.75 -2.53
C GLN A 17 -9.48 9.28 -1.76
N PHE A 18 -9.45 8.00 -1.38
CA PHE A 18 -8.27 7.39 -0.75
C PHE A 18 -7.08 7.36 -1.70
N ILE A 19 -7.26 6.92 -2.95
CA ILE A 19 -6.20 6.86 -3.96
C ILE A 19 -5.61 8.25 -4.22
N ALA A 20 -6.43 9.29 -4.32
CA ALA A 20 -5.94 10.66 -4.50
C ALA A 20 -5.03 11.11 -3.34
N ALA A 21 -5.44 10.87 -2.09
CA ALA A 21 -4.62 11.17 -0.91
C ALA A 21 -3.34 10.32 -0.85
N PHE A 22 -3.42 9.04 -1.25
CA PHE A 22 -2.29 8.13 -1.33
C PHE A 22 -1.26 8.62 -2.35
N LEU A 23 -1.70 8.91 -3.58
CA LEU A 23 -0.84 9.38 -4.66
C LEU A 23 -0.15 10.71 -4.32
N ALA A 24 -0.79 11.58 -3.55
CA ALA A 24 -0.15 12.79 -3.04
C ALA A 24 1.01 12.51 -2.07
N ASN A 25 0.99 11.37 -1.38
CA ASN A 25 2.05 10.94 -0.46
C ASN A 25 3.13 10.08 -1.12
N VAL A 26 2.85 9.42 -2.25
CA VAL A 26 3.80 8.54 -2.97
C VAL A 26 5.17 9.20 -3.22
N PRO A 27 5.29 10.45 -3.70
CA PRO A 27 6.59 11.07 -3.92
C PRO A 27 7.45 11.17 -2.66
N ASN A 28 6.83 11.36 -1.48
CA ASN A 28 7.56 11.40 -0.21
C ASN A 28 8.11 10.01 0.13
N VAL A 29 7.31 8.96 -0.10
CA VAL A 29 7.72 7.57 0.18
C VAL A 29 8.85 7.12 -0.73
N LEU A 30 8.76 7.43 -2.03
CA LEU A 30 9.80 7.09 -2.99
C LEU A 30 11.12 7.85 -2.75
N ALA A 31 11.08 8.95 -2.00
CA ALA A 31 12.27 9.69 -1.59
C ALA A 31 12.93 9.10 -0.33
N GLU A 32 12.31 8.13 0.34
CA GLU A 32 12.86 7.50 1.54
C GLU A 32 14.06 6.61 1.22
N GLU A 33 15.04 6.60 2.12
CA GLU A 33 16.19 5.70 2.03
C GLU A 33 15.72 4.24 2.10
N GLY A 34 16.14 3.45 1.10
CA GLY A 34 15.82 2.04 1.00
C GLY A 34 14.41 1.73 0.48
N CYS A 35 13.62 2.73 0.05
CA CYS A 35 12.42 2.49 -0.75
C CYS A 35 12.84 2.17 -2.20
N ILE A 36 12.43 1.03 -2.73
CA ILE A 36 12.76 0.60 -4.11
C ILE A 36 11.53 0.70 -5.00
N GLU A 37 10.35 0.38 -4.47
CA GLU A 37 9.07 0.46 -5.17
C GLU A 37 7.97 0.75 -4.16
N TYR A 38 7.01 1.61 -4.54
CA TYR A 38 5.85 1.93 -3.72
C TYR A 38 4.71 2.40 -4.62
N GLN A 39 3.69 1.56 -4.82
CA GLN A 39 2.57 1.89 -5.70
C GLN A 39 1.22 1.38 -5.14
N PRO A 40 0.15 2.20 -5.21
CA PRO A 40 -1.19 1.71 -4.98
C PRO A 40 -1.69 1.00 -6.26
N THR A 41 -2.30 -0.16 -6.09
CA THR A 41 -2.94 -0.93 -7.17
C THR A 41 -4.39 -1.23 -6.80
N VAL A 42 -5.19 -1.47 -7.83
CA VAL A 42 -6.57 -1.95 -7.72
C VAL A 42 -6.69 -3.24 -8.50
N ASP A 43 -7.68 -4.06 -8.15
CA ASP A 43 -7.98 -5.26 -8.92
C ASP A 43 -8.34 -4.87 -10.36
N LEU A 44 -7.67 -5.51 -11.32
CA LEU A 44 -8.02 -5.40 -12.74
C LEU A 44 -9.07 -6.48 -13.05
N ALA A 45 -10.20 -6.10 -13.63
CA ALA A 45 -11.17 -7.08 -14.11
C ALA A 45 -10.56 -7.93 -15.23
N THR A 46 -10.57 -9.26 -15.07
CA THR A 46 -10.05 -10.21 -16.08
C THR A 46 -10.99 -11.39 -16.28
N GLU A 47 -10.75 -12.16 -17.33
CA GLU A 47 -11.44 -13.43 -17.61
C GLU A 47 -10.73 -14.64 -16.97
N ILE A 48 -9.72 -14.43 -16.13
CA ILE A 48 -8.94 -15.53 -15.53
C ILE A 48 -9.78 -16.20 -14.42
N PRO A 49 -10.17 -17.48 -14.56
CA PRO A 49 -11.16 -18.09 -13.66
C PRO A 49 -10.72 -18.22 -12.20
N VAL A 50 -9.40 -18.30 -11.96
CA VAL A 50 -8.84 -18.40 -10.60
C VAL A 50 -8.63 -17.04 -9.95
N GLN A 51 -8.79 -15.94 -10.68
CA GLN A 51 -8.72 -14.60 -10.10
C GLN A 51 -9.99 -14.34 -9.28
N PRO A 52 -9.86 -13.86 -8.03
CA PRO A 52 -11.03 -13.42 -7.27
C PRO A 52 -11.80 -12.31 -7.99
N ALA A 53 -13.09 -12.19 -7.69
CA ALA A 53 -13.90 -11.07 -8.15
C ALA A 53 -13.27 -9.72 -7.75
N GLU A 54 -13.44 -8.70 -8.60
CA GLU A 54 -12.94 -7.35 -8.34
C GLU A 54 -13.45 -6.83 -6.99
N ARG A 55 -12.52 -6.39 -6.15
CA ARG A 55 -12.82 -5.74 -4.87
C ARG A 55 -12.88 -4.23 -5.07
N THR A 56 -14.08 -3.70 -5.21
CA THR A 56 -14.31 -2.28 -5.50
C THR A 56 -13.97 -1.33 -4.35
N ASN A 57 -13.81 -1.86 -3.13
CA ASN A 57 -13.46 -1.11 -1.91
C ASN A 57 -12.08 -1.49 -1.34
N VAL A 58 -11.20 -2.06 -2.15
CA VAL A 58 -9.84 -2.43 -1.73
C VAL A 58 -8.79 -1.74 -2.60
N VAL A 59 -7.73 -1.28 -1.96
CA VAL A 59 -6.47 -0.88 -2.60
C VAL A 59 -5.38 -1.82 -2.09
N THR A 60 -4.63 -2.42 -3.00
CA THR A 60 -3.46 -3.22 -2.66
C THR A 60 -2.22 -2.38 -2.91
N VAL A 61 -1.41 -2.14 -1.89
CA VAL A 61 -0.12 -1.46 -2.06
C VAL A 61 0.94 -2.52 -2.29
N VAL A 62 1.66 -2.37 -3.40
CA VAL A 62 2.82 -3.20 -3.72
C VAL A 62 4.06 -2.38 -3.42
N GLU A 63 4.87 -2.89 -2.50
CA GLU A 63 6.07 -2.20 -2.06
C GLU A 63 7.28 -3.13 -2.11
N LYS A 64 8.44 -2.51 -2.26
CA LYS A 64 9.73 -3.17 -2.22
C LYS A 64 10.69 -2.32 -1.42
N TRP A 65 11.30 -2.93 -0.42
CA TRP A 65 12.20 -2.26 0.50
C TRP A 65 13.54 -2.99 0.58
N GLU A 66 14.61 -2.22 0.81
CA GLU A 66 15.94 -2.78 0.99
C GLU A 66 16.02 -3.71 2.20
N SER A 67 15.35 -3.38 3.30
CA SER A 67 15.37 -4.18 4.52
C SER A 67 14.12 -4.00 5.40
N LEU A 68 13.99 -4.82 6.43
CA LEU A 68 12.97 -4.61 7.47
C LEU A 68 13.22 -3.31 8.25
N ALA A 69 14.47 -2.85 8.35
CA ALA A 69 14.80 -1.61 9.05
C ALA A 69 14.27 -0.39 8.30
N THR A 70 14.44 -0.34 6.97
CA THR A 70 13.95 0.77 6.14
C THR A 70 12.42 0.80 6.13
N LEU A 71 11.75 -0.36 6.05
CA LEU A 71 10.29 -0.45 6.24
C LEU A 71 9.83 0.06 7.62
N LYS A 72 10.54 -0.27 8.70
CA LYS A 72 10.18 0.22 10.04
C LYS A 72 10.31 1.74 10.16
N ALA A 73 11.34 2.32 9.54
CA ALA A 73 11.49 3.77 9.48
C ALA A 73 10.32 4.43 8.74
N HIS A 74 9.94 3.88 7.57
CA HIS A 74 8.77 4.30 6.80
C HIS A 74 7.49 4.33 7.63
N LEU A 75 7.21 3.26 8.40
CA LEU A 75 5.99 3.15 9.18
C LEU A 75 5.81 4.27 10.22
N VAL A 76 6.86 4.98 10.62
CA VAL A 76 6.80 6.08 11.60
C VAL A 76 7.22 7.43 11.01
N ALA A 77 7.46 7.50 9.70
CA ALA A 77 7.90 8.73 9.05
C ALA A 77 6.85 9.86 9.19
N PRO A 78 7.28 11.14 9.32
CA PRO A 78 6.35 12.25 9.54
C PRO A 78 5.24 12.37 8.49
N HIS A 79 5.57 12.18 7.20
CA HIS A 79 4.57 12.23 6.12
C HIS A 79 3.59 11.05 6.21
N MET A 80 4.00 9.87 6.70
CA MET A 80 3.09 8.76 6.96
C MET A 80 2.12 9.05 8.11
N VAL A 81 2.55 9.77 9.16
CA VAL A 81 1.65 10.24 10.22
C VAL A 81 0.61 11.21 9.65
N SER A 82 1.04 12.23 8.92
CA SER A 82 0.13 13.20 8.27
C SER A 82 -0.82 12.54 7.26
N TYR A 83 -0.32 11.58 6.48
CA TYR A 83 -1.11 10.80 5.54
C TYR A 83 -2.18 9.98 6.28
N ARG A 84 -1.83 9.25 7.35
CA ARG A 84 -2.79 8.47 8.14
C ARG A 84 -3.88 9.34 8.75
N GLU A 85 -3.54 10.52 9.25
CA GLU A 85 -4.54 11.48 9.74
C GLU A 85 -5.51 11.93 8.64
N THR A 86 -5.01 12.10 7.42
CA THR A 86 -5.83 12.48 6.26
C THR A 86 -6.80 11.36 5.87
N VAL A 87 -6.36 10.10 5.87
CA VAL A 87 -7.17 8.97 5.35
C VAL A 87 -7.93 8.18 6.42
N LYS A 88 -7.73 8.43 7.73
CA LYS A 88 -8.30 7.60 8.82
C LYS A 88 -9.81 7.40 8.76
N HIS A 89 -10.54 8.37 8.22
CA HIS A 89 -12.01 8.31 8.08
C HIS A 89 -12.47 7.57 6.82
N LEU A 90 -11.54 7.28 5.90
CA LEU A 90 -11.77 6.52 4.67
C LEU A 90 -11.42 5.04 4.83
N VAL A 91 -10.54 4.70 5.77
CA VAL A 91 -10.00 3.35 5.95
C VAL A 91 -10.85 2.57 6.96
N LYS A 92 -11.24 1.34 6.59
CA LYS A 92 -11.93 0.39 7.46
C LYS A 92 -10.96 -0.61 8.10
N ASN A 93 -10.01 -1.10 7.31
CA ASN A 93 -9.05 -2.10 7.76
C ASN A 93 -7.75 -2.01 6.96
N VAL A 94 -6.65 -2.44 7.58
CA VAL A 94 -5.34 -2.56 6.93
C VAL A 94 -4.71 -3.88 7.37
N SER A 95 -4.22 -4.67 6.41
CA SER A 95 -3.32 -5.80 6.68
C SER A 95 -2.03 -5.65 5.89
N ILE A 96 -0.93 -6.16 6.45
CA ILE A 96 0.40 -6.06 5.85
C ILE A 96 1.01 -7.46 5.85
N GLN A 97 1.51 -7.90 4.69
CA GLN A 97 2.31 -9.10 4.55
C GLN A 97 3.72 -8.70 4.14
N VAL A 98 4.71 -9.09 4.94
CA VAL A 98 6.13 -8.85 4.65
C VAL A 98 6.76 -10.16 4.20
N LEU A 99 7.39 -10.15 3.04
CA LEU A 99 7.87 -11.34 2.33
C LEU A 99 9.35 -11.18 1.98
N GLU A 100 10.06 -12.30 1.88
CA GLU A 100 11.42 -12.36 1.36
C GLU A 100 11.48 -13.35 0.17
N PRO A 101 12.45 -13.20 -0.75
CA PRO A 101 12.65 -14.19 -1.81
C PRO A 101 12.90 -15.60 -1.25
N ALA A 102 12.26 -16.60 -1.85
CA ALA A 102 12.44 -18.02 -1.48
C ALA A 102 13.70 -18.67 -2.11
N THR A 103 14.62 -17.88 -2.66
CA THR A 103 15.85 -18.34 -3.33
C THR A 103 17.03 -18.42 -2.37
N ARG A 104 16.80 -18.92 -1.16
CA ARG A 104 17.87 -19.07 -0.15
C ARG A 104 18.94 -20.06 -0.60
#